data_AF-A0A316JSQ3-F1
#
_entry.id   AF-A0A316JSQ3-F1
#
_cell.length_a   1.000
_cell.length_b   1.000
_cell.length_c   1.000
_cell.angle_alpha   90.00
_cell.angle_beta   90.00
_cell.angle_gamma   90.00
#
_symmetry.space_group_name_H-M   'P 1'
#
loop_
_entity.id
_entity.type
_entity.pdbx_description
1 polymer ?
#
loop_
_entity_poly.entity_id
_entity_poly.type
_entity_poly.pdbx_seq_one_letter_code
_entity_poly.pdbx_strand_id
1 'polypeptide(L)'
;MQLDHNQLRELIALLGDSDIQELKLEGDDFRLELRRNLPGVQPQVVMQAAAPVAAPAAAAAPAAAPSAAPPAAAAARSDLIEITAPMVATFYRSPAPGESAFVELGAKINVGQTVCILEAMKLMNELESEVSGEVVEILVENGTPVEFGQVLMRVKPA
;
A
#
# COMPACT_ATOMS: atom_id res chain seq x y z
N MET A 1 21.74 7.36 -24.57
CA MET A 1 22.45 8.45 -23.86
C MET A 1 23.15 7.84 -22.67
N GLN A 2 24.47 7.94 -22.57
CA GLN A 2 25.23 7.37 -21.46
C GLN A 2 25.15 8.39 -20.31
N LEU A 3 24.53 8.03 -19.17
CA LEU A 3 24.45 8.94 -18.04
C LEU A 3 25.86 9.19 -17.48
N ASP A 4 26.37 10.40 -17.66
CA ASP A 4 27.64 10.80 -17.10
C ASP A 4 27.50 10.97 -15.57
N HIS A 5 28.37 10.30 -14.83
CA HIS A 5 28.39 10.34 -13.36
C HIS A 5 28.57 11.78 -12.79
N ASN A 6 29.19 12.67 -13.58
CA ASN A 6 29.35 14.07 -13.23
C ASN A 6 28.03 14.85 -13.34
N GLN A 7 27.25 14.61 -14.39
CA GLN A 7 25.94 15.25 -14.59
C GLN A 7 24.93 14.80 -13.54
N LEU A 8 24.97 13.51 -13.16
CA LEU A 8 24.11 13.00 -12.09
C LEU A 8 24.42 13.67 -10.73
N ARG A 9 25.70 13.90 -10.42
CA ARG A 9 26.11 14.57 -9.19
C ARG A 9 25.66 16.04 -9.17
N GLU A 10 25.77 16.73 -10.29
CA GLU A 10 25.30 18.11 -10.44
C GLU A 10 23.77 18.19 -10.30
N LEU A 11 23.03 17.25 -10.90
CA LEU A 11 21.58 17.14 -10.76
C LEU A 11 21.16 16.93 -9.30
N ILE A 12 21.83 16.04 -8.56
CA ILE A 12 21.56 15.80 -7.13
C ILE A 12 21.85 17.06 -6.29
N ALA A 13 22.92 17.79 -6.61
CA ALA A 13 23.28 19.03 -5.92
C ALA A 13 22.22 20.12 -6.16
N LEU A 14 21.84 20.36 -7.42
CA LEU A 14 20.78 21.31 -7.79
C LEU A 14 19.43 20.92 -7.21
N LEU A 15 19.12 19.61 -7.16
CA LEU A 15 17.92 19.12 -6.53
C LEU A 15 17.93 19.41 -5.03
N GLY A 16 19.10 19.44 -4.37
CA GLY A 16 19.31 19.83 -2.97
C GLY A 16 18.96 21.29 -2.65
N ASP A 17 19.24 22.21 -3.56
CA ASP A 17 18.89 23.64 -3.40
C ASP A 17 17.44 23.97 -3.82
N SER A 18 16.73 23.03 -4.45
CA SER A 18 15.36 23.20 -4.92
C SER A 18 14.31 22.69 -3.91
N ASP A 19 13.07 23.18 -3.97
CA ASP A 19 11.93 22.68 -3.16
C ASP A 19 11.26 21.41 -3.72
N ILE A 20 11.96 20.67 -4.58
CA ILE A 20 11.41 19.52 -5.29
C ILE A 20 11.44 18.29 -4.37
N GLN A 21 10.27 17.69 -4.13
CA GLN A 21 10.12 16.49 -3.28
C GLN A 21 10.36 15.19 -4.06
N GLU A 22 9.99 15.16 -5.34
CA GLU A 22 10.14 14.00 -6.22
C GLU A 22 10.50 14.46 -7.64
N LEU A 23 11.48 13.79 -8.25
CA LEU A 23 11.90 13.98 -9.64
C LEU A 23 11.91 12.62 -10.35
N LYS A 24 11.18 12.52 -11.46
CA LYS A 24 11.17 11.34 -12.34
C LYS A 24 11.67 11.74 -13.72
N LEU A 25 12.65 11.00 -14.23
CA LEU A 25 13.19 11.18 -15.57
C LEU A 25 13.16 9.84 -16.31
N GLU A 26 12.47 9.82 -17.46
CA GLU A 26 12.40 8.67 -18.35
C GLU A 26 13.13 9.00 -19.66
N GLY A 27 14.02 8.11 -20.07
CA GLY A 27 14.62 8.06 -21.40
C GLY A 27 14.35 6.71 -22.05
N ASP A 28 14.66 6.58 -23.34
CA ASP A 28 14.34 5.38 -24.13
C ASP A 28 14.90 4.08 -23.53
N ASP A 29 16.05 4.16 -22.83
CA ASP A 29 16.75 3.00 -22.24
C ASP A 29 16.88 3.08 -20.71
N PHE A 30 16.33 4.10 -20.04
CA PHE A 30 16.51 4.26 -18.58
C PHE A 30 15.38 5.02 -17.90
N ARG A 31 15.13 4.68 -16.63
CA ARG A 31 14.26 5.43 -15.71
C ARG A 31 15.06 5.81 -14.47
N LEU A 32 14.99 7.07 -14.08
CA LEU A 32 15.64 7.62 -12.90
C LEU A 32 14.59 8.29 -12.00
N GLU A 33 14.47 7.82 -10.76
CA GLU A 33 13.58 8.39 -9.75
C GLU A 33 14.39 8.87 -8.54
N LEU A 34 14.24 10.15 -8.19
CA LEU A 34 14.85 10.78 -7.02
C LEU A 34 13.75 11.29 -6.09
N ARG A 35 13.78 10.86 -4.83
CA ARG A 35 12.87 11.34 -3.79
C ARG A 35 13.66 11.93 -2.64
N ARG A 36 13.30 13.15 -2.24
CA ARG A 36 13.86 13.79 -1.06
C ARG A 36 13.17 13.24 0.17
N ASN A 37 13.92 12.53 1.01
CA ASN A 37 13.44 12.10 2.32
C ASN A 37 13.46 13.30 3.29
N LEU A 38 12.47 14.18 3.17
CA LEU A 38 12.20 15.16 4.21
C LEU A 38 11.56 14.42 5.40
N PRO A 39 12.03 14.62 6.64
CA PRO A 39 11.28 14.22 7.82
C PRO A 39 9.98 15.04 7.88
N GLY A 40 8.96 14.53 7.21
CA GLY A 40 7.63 15.12 7.10
C GLY A 40 6.86 14.94 8.41
N VAL A 41 6.62 16.09 9.04
CA VAL A 41 5.75 16.35 10.18
C VAL A 41 4.50 15.47 10.15
N GLN A 42 4.38 14.59 11.15
CA GLN A 42 3.13 13.89 11.40
C GLN A 42 2.08 14.93 11.80
N PRO A 43 0.88 14.94 11.20
CA PRO A 43 -0.20 15.79 11.69
C PRO A 43 -0.57 15.32 13.09
N GLN A 44 -0.13 16.06 14.11
CA GLN A 44 -0.68 15.91 15.45
C GLN A 44 -2.14 16.31 15.38
N VAL A 45 -3.02 15.32 15.41
CA VAL A 45 -4.45 15.49 15.54
C VAL A 45 -4.70 16.15 16.90
N VAL A 46 -4.98 17.45 16.90
CA VAL A 46 -5.32 18.19 18.12
C VAL A 46 -6.73 17.76 18.51
N MET A 47 -6.83 16.87 19.48
CA MET A 47 -8.10 16.41 20.02
C MET A 47 -8.70 17.55 20.86
N GLN A 48 -9.56 18.35 20.22
CA GLN A 48 -10.29 19.42 20.90
C GLN A 48 -11.34 18.79 21.81
N ALA A 49 -11.08 18.79 23.11
CA ALA A 49 -12.03 18.40 24.14
C ALA A 49 -13.19 19.41 24.17
N ALA A 50 -14.34 19.02 23.61
CA ALA A 50 -15.59 19.75 23.77
C ALA A 50 -16.16 19.47 25.17
N ALA A 51 -16.44 20.55 25.92
CA ALA A 51 -17.08 20.51 27.22
C ALA A 51 -18.53 19.98 27.12
N PRO A 52 -19.04 19.26 28.14
CA PRO A 52 -20.38 18.68 28.11
C PRO A 52 -21.43 19.78 28.31
N VAL A 53 -22.33 19.93 27.34
CA VAL A 53 -23.55 20.73 27.45
C VAL A 53 -24.75 19.79 27.57
N ALA A 54 -25.57 20.03 28.60
CA ALA A 54 -26.72 19.22 28.97
C ALA A 54 -27.88 19.30 27.94
N ALA A 55 -28.65 18.21 27.90
CA ALA A 55 -29.72 17.84 26.97
C ALA A 55 -30.96 18.77 26.94
N PRO A 56 -31.93 18.57 26.01
CA PRO A 56 -32.95 17.53 26.22
C PRO A 56 -33.34 16.70 24.99
N ALA A 57 -34.03 15.60 25.27
CA ALA A 57 -34.40 14.49 24.39
C ALA A 57 -35.48 14.79 23.34
N ALA A 58 -35.41 14.09 22.20
CA ALA A 58 -36.58 13.57 21.47
C ALA A 58 -36.21 12.55 20.37
N ALA A 59 -37.05 11.50 20.30
CA ALA A 59 -37.36 10.60 19.18
C ALA A 59 -36.39 9.45 18.82
N ALA A 60 -37.00 8.26 18.71
CA ALA A 60 -36.39 6.97 18.49
C ALA A 60 -36.54 6.46 17.04
N ALA A 61 -35.48 5.76 16.58
CA ALA A 61 -35.39 4.70 15.56
C ALA A 61 -35.45 5.08 14.06
N PRO A 62 -34.83 4.26 13.14
CA PRO A 62 -34.12 3.00 13.35
C PRO A 62 -32.62 3.01 12.97
N ALA A 63 -31.93 1.97 13.43
CA ALA A 63 -30.49 1.76 13.44
C ALA A 63 -29.84 1.75 12.04
N ALA A 64 -28.84 2.61 11.86
CA ALA A 64 -27.78 2.41 10.88
C ALA A 64 -26.76 1.42 11.48
N ALA A 65 -26.49 0.35 10.73
CA ALA A 65 -25.49 -0.66 11.06
C ALA A 65 -24.13 -0.01 11.36
N PRO A 66 -23.37 -0.50 12.34
CA PRO A 66 -22.01 -0.05 12.56
C PRO A 66 -21.17 -0.43 11.33
N SER A 67 -20.74 0.58 10.58
CA SER A 67 -19.65 0.45 9.63
C SER A 67 -18.46 -0.09 10.42
N ALA A 68 -17.97 -1.26 10.02
CA ALA A 68 -16.84 -1.91 10.63
C ALA A 68 -15.67 -0.91 10.68
N ALA A 69 -15.15 -0.70 11.88
CA ALA A 69 -13.91 0.03 12.07
C ALA A 69 -12.84 -0.58 11.15
N PRO A 70 -12.04 0.22 10.43
CA PRO A 70 -10.92 -0.29 9.66
C PRO A 70 -10.05 -1.14 10.59
N PRO A 71 -9.62 -2.34 10.16
CA PRO A 71 -8.80 -3.20 10.99
C PRO A 71 -7.57 -2.41 11.41
N ALA A 72 -7.35 -2.36 12.72
CA ALA A 72 -6.16 -1.77 13.32
C ALA A 72 -4.94 -2.29 12.55
N ALA A 73 -4.10 -1.37 12.06
CA ALA A 73 -2.83 -1.68 11.43
C ALA A 73 -2.11 -2.72 12.29
N ALA A 74 -2.11 -3.97 11.82
CA ALA A 74 -1.49 -5.07 12.53
C ALA A 74 -0.03 -4.67 12.74
N ALA A 75 0.42 -4.57 13.99
CA ALA A 75 1.78 -4.15 14.32
C ALA A 75 2.79 -4.86 13.41
N ALA A 76 3.65 -4.08 12.75
CA ALA A 76 4.68 -4.60 11.87
C ALA A 76 5.51 -5.62 12.64
N ARG A 77 5.44 -6.90 12.23
CA ARG A 77 6.35 -7.93 12.75
C ARG A 77 7.65 -7.79 11.96
N SER A 78 8.71 -7.37 12.64
CA SER A 78 10.03 -7.08 12.05
C SER A 78 10.63 -8.24 11.25
N ASP A 79 10.18 -9.48 11.51
CA ASP A 79 10.71 -10.70 10.90
C ASP A 79 9.96 -11.13 9.61
N LEU A 80 8.89 -10.41 9.24
CA LEU A 80 8.07 -10.71 8.08
C LEU A 80 8.21 -9.63 7.01
N ILE A 81 8.22 -10.06 5.75
CA ILE A 81 8.20 -9.16 4.61
C ILE A 81 6.74 -8.88 4.24
N GLU A 82 6.42 -7.61 4.07
CA GLU A 82 5.08 -7.14 3.74
C GLU A 82 4.94 -6.98 2.22
N ILE A 83 3.92 -7.61 1.64
CA ILE A 83 3.50 -7.36 0.25
C ILE A 83 2.39 -6.29 0.32
N THR A 84 2.64 -5.14 -0.29
CA THR A 84 1.75 -3.97 -0.23
C THR A 84 1.11 -3.66 -1.57
N ALA A 85 -0.04 -2.99 -1.56
CA ALA A 85 -0.69 -2.49 -2.78
C ALA A 85 0.08 -1.31 -3.39
N PRO A 86 0.55 -1.39 -4.66
CA PRO A 86 1.26 -0.30 -5.33
C PRO A 86 0.31 0.79 -5.89
N MET A 87 -1.00 0.60 -5.79
CA MET A 87 -2.02 1.52 -6.28
C MET A 87 -3.34 1.33 -5.52
N VAL A 88 -4.24 2.31 -5.62
CA VAL A 88 -5.62 2.16 -5.14
C VAL A 88 -6.38 1.22 -6.08
N ALA A 89 -6.94 0.14 -5.55
CA ALA A 89 -7.57 -0.91 -6.33
C ALA A 89 -8.58 -1.71 -5.50
N THR A 90 -9.28 -2.66 -6.12
CA THR A 90 -10.01 -3.73 -5.43
C THR A 90 -9.17 -5.00 -5.43
N PHE A 91 -8.98 -5.62 -4.26
CA PHE A 91 -8.17 -6.82 -4.10
C PHE A 91 -8.95 -8.09 -4.45
N TYR A 92 -8.35 -8.97 -5.25
CA TYR A 92 -8.91 -10.28 -5.61
C TYR A 92 -7.89 -11.40 -5.44
N ARG A 93 -8.34 -12.53 -4.88
CA ARG A 93 -7.50 -13.70 -4.60
C ARG A 93 -7.37 -14.67 -5.76
N SER A 94 -8.27 -14.62 -6.73
CA SER A 94 -8.39 -15.56 -7.85
C SER A 94 -8.37 -14.83 -9.19
N PRO A 95 -7.96 -15.50 -10.29
CA PRO A 95 -7.96 -14.91 -11.63
C PRO A 95 -9.36 -14.58 -12.15
N ALA A 96 -10.37 -15.36 -11.73
CA ALA A 96 -11.76 -15.15 -12.08
C ALA A 96 -12.70 -15.67 -10.96
N PRO A 97 -13.98 -15.25 -10.94
CA PRO A 97 -14.97 -15.79 -10.01
C PRO A 97 -15.12 -17.31 -10.16
N GLY A 98 -14.97 -18.05 -9.06
CA GLY A 98 -15.07 -19.51 -9.04
C GLY A 98 -13.79 -20.26 -9.38
N GLU A 99 -12.71 -19.56 -9.72
CA GLU A 99 -11.38 -20.16 -9.86
C GLU A 99 -10.61 -20.21 -8.55
N SER A 100 -9.59 -21.07 -8.50
CA SER A 100 -8.72 -21.24 -7.34
C SER A 100 -7.93 -19.97 -7.06
N ALA A 101 -7.65 -19.71 -5.79
CA ALA A 101 -6.80 -18.58 -5.42
C ALA A 101 -5.38 -18.78 -5.97
N PHE A 102 -4.69 -17.69 -6.28
CA PHE A 102 -3.28 -17.72 -6.67
C PHE A 102 -2.41 -18.31 -5.55
N VAL A 103 -2.70 -17.92 -4.30
CA VAL A 103 -2.00 -18.38 -3.11
C VAL A 103 -2.96 -18.58 -1.92
N GLU A 104 -2.59 -19.50 -1.05
CA GLU A 104 -3.25 -19.83 0.22
C GLU A 104 -2.28 -19.60 1.39
N LEU A 105 -2.81 -19.55 2.61
CA LEU A 105 -1.98 -19.53 3.82
C LEU A 105 -1.10 -20.79 3.88
N GLY A 106 0.19 -20.59 4.15
CA GLY A 106 1.22 -21.64 4.12
C GLY A 106 1.76 -21.97 2.74
N ALA A 107 1.29 -21.31 1.67
CA ALA A 107 1.82 -21.53 0.33
C ALA A 107 3.23 -20.95 0.21
N LYS A 108 4.10 -21.68 -0.50
CA LYS A 108 5.41 -21.17 -0.91
C LYS A 108 5.29 -20.39 -2.20
N ILE A 109 5.92 -19.22 -2.23
CA ILE A 109 5.94 -18.30 -3.37
C ILE A 109 7.37 -18.00 -3.79
N ASN A 110 7.56 -17.69 -5.07
CA ASN A 110 8.85 -17.28 -5.63
C ASN A 110 8.77 -15.84 -6.16
N VAL A 111 9.93 -15.20 -6.33
CA VAL A 111 10.02 -13.92 -7.06
C VAL A 111 9.40 -14.06 -8.45
N GLY A 112 8.53 -13.12 -8.83
CA GLY A 112 7.80 -13.10 -10.11
C GLY A 112 6.53 -13.96 -10.12
N GLN A 113 6.21 -14.66 -9.04
CA GLN A 113 4.95 -15.44 -8.98
C GLN A 113 3.77 -14.51 -8.70
N THR A 114 2.69 -14.60 -9.49
CA THR A 114 1.43 -13.90 -9.23
C THR A 114 0.81 -14.36 -7.91
N VAL A 115 0.47 -13.40 -7.03
CA VAL A 115 -0.10 -13.66 -5.70
C VAL A 115 -1.53 -13.15 -5.53
N CYS A 116 -1.95 -12.14 -6.30
CA CYS A 116 -3.32 -11.63 -6.30
C CYS A 116 -3.56 -10.75 -7.54
N ILE A 117 -4.81 -10.32 -7.73
CA ILE A 117 -5.18 -9.29 -8.69
C ILE A 117 -5.57 -8.02 -7.95
N LEU A 118 -5.18 -6.88 -8.52
CA LEU A 118 -5.62 -5.55 -8.14
C LEU A 118 -6.42 -4.94 -9.29
N GLU A 119 -7.73 -4.79 -9.08
CA GLU A 119 -8.62 -4.17 -10.06
C GLU A 119 -8.65 -2.65 -9.89
N ALA A 120 -8.23 -1.91 -10.91
CA ALA A 120 -8.41 -0.47 -10.96
C ALA A 120 -9.01 -0.06 -12.31
N MET A 121 -10.13 0.65 -12.30
CA MET A 121 -10.79 1.15 -13.52
C MET A 121 -11.08 0.05 -14.57
N LYS A 122 -11.54 -1.13 -14.14
CA LYS A 122 -11.79 -2.34 -14.95
C LYS A 122 -10.55 -3.03 -15.53
N LEU A 123 -9.35 -2.63 -15.11
CA LEU A 123 -8.11 -3.34 -15.45
C LEU A 123 -7.77 -4.30 -14.31
N MET A 124 -7.64 -5.58 -14.63
CA MET A 124 -7.23 -6.63 -13.72
C MET A 124 -5.70 -6.75 -13.76
N ASN A 125 -5.00 -6.02 -12.90
CA ASN A 125 -3.55 -6.05 -12.85
C ASN A 125 -3.10 -7.17 -11.91
N GLU A 126 -2.29 -8.09 -12.43
CA GLU A 126 -1.64 -9.12 -11.61
C GLU A 126 -0.56 -8.48 -10.72
N LEU A 127 -0.56 -8.84 -9.44
CA LEU A 127 0.52 -8.49 -8.52
C LEU A 127 1.46 -9.69 -8.39
N GLU A 128 2.71 -9.50 -8.78
CA GLU A 128 3.78 -10.49 -8.64
C GLU A 128 4.53 -10.30 -7.32
N SER A 129 4.99 -11.41 -6.73
CA SER A 129 5.82 -11.34 -5.53
C SER A 129 7.22 -10.85 -5.87
N GLU A 130 7.74 -9.87 -5.13
CA GLU A 130 9.14 -9.43 -5.22
C GLU A 130 10.08 -10.29 -4.37
N VAL A 131 9.53 -11.23 -3.59
CA VAL A 131 10.29 -12.06 -2.65
C VAL A 131 9.91 -13.54 -2.76
N SER A 132 10.84 -14.40 -2.37
CA SER A 132 10.59 -15.83 -2.18
C SER A 132 10.38 -16.15 -0.71
N GLY A 133 9.41 -17.01 -0.39
CA GLY A 133 9.09 -17.33 1.00
C GLY A 133 7.79 -18.11 1.17
N GLU A 134 7.27 -18.10 2.38
CA GLU A 134 5.99 -18.73 2.75
C GLU A 134 4.97 -17.66 3.17
N VAL A 135 3.76 -17.71 2.59
CA VAL A 135 2.67 -16.79 2.95
C VAL A 135 2.16 -17.15 4.34
N VAL A 136 2.35 -16.27 5.31
CA VAL A 136 1.94 -16.51 6.71
C VAL A 136 0.67 -15.76 7.10
N GLU A 137 0.37 -14.64 6.44
CA GLU A 137 -0.84 -13.85 6.69
C GLU A 137 -1.39 -13.30 5.37
N ILE A 138 -2.71 -13.30 5.22
CA ILE A 138 -3.45 -12.57 4.19
C ILE A 138 -4.37 -11.62 4.96
N LEU A 139 -4.12 -10.32 4.84
CA LEU A 139 -4.72 -9.28 5.70
C LEU A 139 -5.93 -8.59 5.07
N VAL A 140 -6.21 -8.89 3.80
CA VAL A 140 -7.30 -8.28 3.03
C VAL A 140 -8.25 -9.36 2.52
N GLU A 141 -9.55 -9.09 2.64
CA GLU A 141 -10.61 -9.97 2.16
C GLU A 141 -10.81 -9.82 0.65
N ASN A 142 -11.30 -10.89 0.00
CA ASN A 142 -11.54 -10.89 -1.44
C ASN A 142 -12.69 -9.93 -1.81
N GLY A 143 -12.44 -9.04 -2.76
CA GLY A 143 -13.38 -8.02 -3.21
C GLY A 143 -13.33 -6.72 -2.39
N THR A 144 -12.35 -6.56 -1.52
CA THR A 144 -12.22 -5.37 -0.66
C THR A 144 -11.40 -4.28 -1.35
N PRO A 145 -11.79 -2.99 -1.22
CA PRO A 145 -10.97 -1.87 -1.67
C PRO A 145 -9.66 -1.79 -0.87
N VAL A 146 -8.57 -1.45 -1.54
CA VAL A 146 -7.25 -1.26 -0.94
C VAL A 146 -6.63 0.06 -1.38
N GLU A 147 -5.83 0.65 -0.50
CA GLU A 147 -5.15 1.92 -0.72
C GLU A 147 -3.66 1.72 -1.04
N PHE A 148 -3.03 2.76 -1.59
CA PHE A 148 -1.58 2.75 -1.85
C PHE A 148 -0.80 2.48 -0.54
N GLY A 149 0.12 1.53 -0.59
CA GLY A 149 0.95 1.13 0.55
C GLY A 149 0.24 0.27 1.58
N GLN A 150 -1.04 -0.06 1.39
CA GLN A 150 -1.75 -0.96 2.30
C GLN A 150 -1.16 -2.36 2.22
N VAL A 151 -0.89 -2.96 3.38
CA VAL A 151 -0.36 -4.33 3.46
C VAL A 151 -1.46 -5.33 3.09
N LEU A 152 -1.18 -6.15 2.08
CA LEU A 152 -2.08 -7.19 1.57
C LEU A 152 -1.77 -8.54 2.22
N MET A 153 -0.49 -8.88 2.29
CA MET A 153 0.00 -10.18 2.75
C MET A 153 1.30 -10.01 3.53
N ARG A 154 1.59 -10.99 4.39
CA ARG A 154 2.92 -11.13 5.01
C ARG A 154 3.55 -12.45 4.64
N VAL A 155 4.84 -12.39 4.33
CA VAL A 155 5.63 -13.50 3.87
C VAL A 155 6.79 -13.70 4.83
N LYS A 156 6.99 -14.95 5.26
CA LYS A 156 8.21 -15.34 5.94
C LYS A 156 9.27 -15.66 4.86
N PRO A 157 10.37 -14.89 4.77
CA PRO A 157 11.40 -15.15 3.77
C PRO A 157 12.00 -16.55 3.97
N ALA A 158 12.31 -17.20 2.85
CA ALA A 158 12.96 -18.53 2.82
C ALA A 158 14.48 -18.43 2.99
#